data_AF-A0A7R9W7Q6-F1
#
_entry.id   AF-A0A7R9W7Q6-F1
#
_cell.length_a   1.000
_cell.length_b   1.000
_cell.length_c   1.000
_cell.angle_alpha   90.00
_cell.angle_beta   90.00
_cell.angle_gamma   90.00
#
_symmetry.space_group_name_H-M   'P 1'
#
loop_
_entity.id
_entity.type
_entity.pdbx_description
1 polymer ?
#
loop_
_entity_poly.entity_id
_entity_poly.type
_entity_poly.pdbx_seq_one_letter_code
_entity_poly.pdbx_strand_id
1 'polypeptide(L)'
;NLQSVGSCESCRHFPFCSKAHPEKHKDKQPFSEDSSVVWVPSSRSEWEDCIDEMTAVCTEASRRRHAAVSAAWEASFQLPSGLTRGRGRPRGKPGLKPPSPPLSRDYIRDRIDIDDPIRGYQIRHKTGGWLQGFVLMTTF
;
A
#
# COMPACT_ATOMS: atom_id res chain seq x y z
N ASN A 1 10.13 -38.09 -21.95
CA ASN A 1 11.22 -37.13 -21.73
C ASN A 1 10.73 -36.13 -20.70
N LEU A 2 11.08 -36.36 -19.42
CA LEU A 2 10.59 -35.60 -18.26
C LEU A 2 11.31 -34.26 -18.19
N GLN A 3 10.62 -33.16 -18.51
CA GLN A 3 11.14 -31.82 -18.23
C GLN A 3 10.66 -31.37 -16.86
N SER A 4 11.63 -31.38 -15.95
CA SER A 4 11.68 -30.80 -14.60
C SER A 4 10.83 -29.53 -14.43
N VAL A 5 9.74 -29.67 -13.68
CA VAL A 5 9.02 -28.56 -13.06
C VAL A 5 9.86 -27.98 -11.92
N GLY A 6 10.42 -26.79 -12.13
CA GLY A 6 11.04 -26.00 -11.06
C GLY A 6 9.98 -25.56 -10.04
N SER A 7 9.72 -26.39 -9.04
CA SER A 7 8.84 -26.08 -7.92
C SER A 7 9.63 -25.25 -6.90
N CYS A 8 9.28 -23.97 -6.76
CA CYS A 8 9.51 -23.25 -5.52
C CYS A 8 8.64 -23.92 -4.44
N GLU A 9 9.25 -24.69 -3.52
CA GLU A 9 8.52 -25.37 -2.44
C GLU A 9 7.79 -24.40 -1.51
N SER A 10 8.29 -23.16 -1.39
CA SER A 10 7.66 -22.09 -0.60
C SER A 10 6.40 -21.48 -1.25
N CYS A 11 6.13 -21.78 -2.52
CA CYS A 11 5.11 -21.09 -3.31
C CYS A 11 3.78 -21.87 -3.41
N ARG A 12 3.60 -22.94 -2.62
CA ARG A 12 2.40 -23.80 -2.68
C ARG A 12 1.14 -23.19 -2.03
N HIS A 13 1.27 -22.17 -1.18
CA HIS A 13 0.14 -21.56 -0.46
C HIS A 13 -0.39 -20.27 -1.10
N PHE A 14 0.36 -19.62 -2.00
CA PHE A 14 -0.09 -18.44 -2.71
C PHE A 14 -0.23 -18.72 -4.22
N PRO A 15 -1.45 -18.66 -4.80
CA PRO A 15 -1.61 -18.70 -6.25
C PRO A 15 -1.00 -17.48 -6.97
N PHE A 16 -0.58 -16.44 -6.22
CA PHE A 16 -0.02 -15.19 -6.73
C PHE A 16 1.23 -14.74 -5.97
N CYS A 17 2.13 -15.68 -5.65
CA CYS A 17 3.45 -15.31 -5.16
C CYS A 17 4.16 -14.44 -6.21
N SER A 18 4.64 -13.25 -5.84
CA SER A 18 5.39 -12.36 -6.76
C SER A 18 6.67 -13.00 -7.31
N LYS A 19 7.10 -14.14 -6.74
CA LYS A 19 8.22 -14.97 -7.23
C LYS A 19 7.79 -16.03 -8.24
N ALA A 20 6.50 -16.31 -8.40
CA ALA A 20 5.96 -17.26 -9.35
C ALA A 20 5.61 -16.54 -10.67
N HIS A 21 6.52 -16.64 -11.65
CA HIS A 21 6.39 -16.15 -13.03
C HIS A 21 6.42 -14.61 -13.26
N PRO A 22 7.63 -14.01 -13.43
CA PRO A 22 7.76 -12.66 -13.97
C PRO A 22 7.37 -12.51 -15.46
N GLU A 23 7.02 -13.61 -16.14
CA GLU A 23 6.85 -13.65 -17.60
C GLU A 23 5.40 -13.50 -18.08
N LYS A 24 4.37 -13.72 -17.24
CA LYS A 24 2.96 -13.72 -17.71
C LYS A 24 2.17 -12.43 -17.50
N HIS A 25 2.76 -11.41 -16.88
CA HIS A 25 2.05 -10.17 -16.51
C HIS A 25 2.78 -8.88 -16.94
N LYS A 26 3.70 -8.95 -17.93
CA LYS A 26 4.44 -7.77 -18.40
C LYS A 26 3.56 -6.72 -19.13
N ASP A 27 2.44 -7.14 -19.72
CA ASP A 27 1.64 -6.29 -20.61
C ASP A 27 0.37 -5.69 -19.97
N LYS A 28 0.06 -6.04 -18.72
CA LYS A 28 -1.08 -5.43 -18.02
C LYS A 28 -0.58 -4.30 -17.15
N GLN A 29 -1.00 -3.07 -17.46
CA GLN A 29 -0.78 -1.95 -16.55
C GLN A 29 -1.34 -2.33 -15.17
N PRO A 30 -0.52 -2.27 -14.10
CA PRO A 30 -1.03 -2.51 -12.76
C PRO A 30 -2.16 -1.52 -12.49
N PHE A 31 -3.28 -2.02 -11.99
CA PHE A 31 -4.48 -1.24 -11.65
C PHE A 31 -5.28 -0.65 -12.84
N SER A 32 -5.10 -1.15 -14.07
CA SER A 32 -5.91 -0.69 -15.23
C SER A 32 -7.33 -1.27 -15.25
N GLU A 33 -7.55 -2.40 -14.60
CA GLU A 33 -8.86 -3.03 -14.45
C GLU A 33 -9.39 -2.70 -13.04
N ASP A 34 -10.64 -2.25 -12.92
CA ASP A 34 -11.32 -1.97 -11.63
C ASP A 34 -11.71 -3.25 -10.88
N SER A 35 -10.83 -4.26 -10.88
CA SER A 35 -11.08 -5.59 -10.34
C SER A 35 -10.29 -5.81 -9.05
N SER A 36 -10.98 -5.71 -7.92
CA SER A 36 -10.42 -5.96 -6.59
C SER A 36 -11.14 -7.13 -5.94
N VAL A 37 -10.40 -7.97 -5.21
CA VAL A 37 -10.93 -9.10 -4.45
C VAL A 37 -10.49 -8.98 -2.99
N VAL A 38 -11.40 -9.36 -2.10
CA VAL A 38 -11.08 -9.49 -0.68
C VAL A 38 -10.58 -10.90 -0.45
N TRP A 39 -9.40 -11.01 0.14
CA TRP A 39 -8.73 -12.25 0.47
C TRP A 39 -8.56 -12.36 1.99
N VAL A 40 -8.82 -13.56 2.52
CA VAL A 40 -8.70 -13.86 3.95
C VAL A 40 -7.51 -14.78 4.12
N PRO A 41 -6.41 -14.32 4.74
CA PRO A 41 -5.27 -15.17 4.99
C PRO A 41 -5.65 -16.26 5.99
N SER A 42 -5.32 -17.51 5.65
CA SER A 42 -5.64 -18.71 6.42
C SER A 42 -4.58 -19.05 7.45
N SER A 43 -3.36 -18.51 7.31
CA SER A 43 -2.24 -18.77 8.22
C SER A 43 -1.41 -17.53 8.52
N ARG A 44 -0.62 -17.56 9.60
CA ARG A 44 0.32 -16.47 9.93
C ARG A 44 1.40 -16.30 8.86
N SER A 45 1.92 -17.40 8.31
CA SER A 45 2.91 -17.38 7.22
C SER A 45 2.42 -16.54 6.03
N GLU A 46 1.12 -16.58 5.75
CA GLU A 46 0.55 -15.78 4.67
C GLU A 46 0.54 -14.27 4.91
N TRP A 47 0.52 -13.85 6.18
CA TRP A 47 0.71 -12.46 6.54
C TRP A 47 2.19 -12.06 6.46
N GLU A 48 3.09 -12.94 6.89
CA GLU A 48 4.53 -12.71 6.87
C GLU A 48 5.05 -12.52 5.45
N ASP A 49 4.56 -13.33 4.50
CA ASP A 49 4.96 -13.28 3.09
C ASP A 49 4.61 -11.94 2.40
N CYS A 50 3.61 -11.20 2.91
CA CYS A 50 3.18 -9.93 2.32
C CYS A 50 3.63 -8.68 3.07
N ILE A 51 4.50 -8.79 4.09
CA ILE A 51 4.98 -7.62 4.88
C ILE A 51 5.58 -6.53 4.00
N ASP A 52 6.36 -6.91 2.99
CA ASP A 52 7.01 -5.94 2.10
C ASP A 52 5.98 -5.24 1.20
N GLU A 53 4.95 -5.96 0.73
CA GLU A 53 3.81 -5.38 0.00
C GLU A 53 3.02 -4.41 0.90
N MET A 54 2.72 -4.79 2.14
CA MET A 54 2.03 -3.96 3.13
C MET A 54 2.80 -2.66 3.41
N THR A 55 4.13 -2.77 3.56
CA THR A 55 5.03 -1.63 3.76
C THR A 55 5.01 -0.69 2.56
N ALA A 56 5.03 -1.23 1.33
CA ALA A 56 4.94 -0.44 0.11
C ALA A 56 3.61 0.32 0.02
N VAL A 57 2.49 -0.35 0.34
CA VAL A 57 1.15 0.28 0.39
C VAL A 57 1.12 1.43 1.41
N CYS A 58 1.65 1.23 2.62
CA CYS A 58 1.72 2.27 3.64
C CYS A 58 2.59 3.47 3.20
N THR A 59 3.71 3.20 2.54
CA THR A 59 4.61 4.23 1.99
C THR A 59 3.90 5.06 0.93
N GLU A 60 3.23 4.40 -0.02
CA GLU A 60 2.48 5.06 -1.09
C GLU A 60 1.28 5.85 -0.55
N ALA A 61 0.55 5.29 0.42
CA ALA A 61 -0.54 5.99 1.09
C ALA A 61 -0.05 7.24 1.84
N SER A 62 1.12 7.18 2.47
CA SER A 62 1.76 8.36 3.06
C SER A 62 2.09 9.40 1.99
N ARG A 63 2.76 8.99 0.90
CA ARG A 63 3.12 9.88 -0.21
C ARG A 63 1.91 10.61 -0.80
N ARG A 64 0.79 9.89 -1.02
CA ARG A 64 -0.48 10.49 -1.51
C ARG A 64 -1.05 11.51 -0.54
N ARG A 65 -1.06 11.23 0.76
CA ARG A 65 -1.49 12.19 1.78
C ARG A 65 -0.63 13.44 1.78
N HIS A 66 0.69 13.30 1.67
CA HIS A 66 1.64 14.42 1.62
C HIS A 66 1.39 15.30 0.38
N ALA A 67 1.17 14.68 -0.78
CA ALA A 67 0.85 15.37 -2.02
C ALA A 67 -0.50 16.11 -1.94
N ALA A 68 -1.55 15.45 -1.42
CA ALA A 68 -2.88 16.05 -1.27
C ALA A 68 -2.87 17.27 -0.33
N VAL A 69 -2.17 17.19 0.79
CA VAL A 69 -2.00 18.33 1.72
C VAL A 69 -1.25 19.48 1.04
N SER A 70 -0.24 19.17 0.24
CA SER A 70 0.53 20.18 -0.49
C SER A 70 -0.32 20.88 -1.56
N ALA A 71 -1.09 20.10 -2.34
CA ALA A 71 -2.00 20.63 -3.35
C ALA A 71 -3.14 21.46 -2.73
N ALA A 72 -3.74 21.00 -1.62
CA ALA A 72 -4.78 21.73 -0.91
C ALA A 72 -4.27 23.07 -0.33
N TRP A 73 -3.03 23.07 0.17
CA TRP A 73 -2.37 24.31 0.57
C TRP A 73 -2.23 25.27 -0.61
N GLU A 74 -1.70 24.81 -1.75
CA GLU A 74 -1.52 25.65 -2.95
C GLU A 74 -2.84 26.25 -3.45
N ALA A 75 -3.90 25.42 -3.51
CA ALA A 75 -5.24 25.86 -3.89
C ALA A 75 -5.80 26.97 -2.97
N SER A 76 -5.43 26.97 -1.69
CA SER A 76 -5.88 27.98 -0.72
C SER A 76 -5.31 29.39 -0.99
N PHE A 77 -4.25 29.52 -1.80
CA PHE A 77 -3.65 30.81 -2.19
C PHE A 77 -4.02 31.27 -3.60
N GLN A 78 -4.74 30.43 -4.37
CA GLN A 78 -5.26 30.73 -5.70
C GLN A 78 -6.74 31.13 -5.62
N LEU A 79 -7.04 32.20 -4.89
CA LEU A 79 -8.32 32.91 -4.98
C LEU A 79 -8.34 33.82 -6.22
N PRO A 80 -9.52 34.07 -6.83
CA PRO A 80 -9.61 34.86 -8.06
C PRO A 80 -9.10 36.29 -7.87
N SER A 81 -8.18 36.65 -8.75
CA SER A 81 -7.41 37.89 -8.85
C SER A 81 -8.26 39.13 -9.14
N GLY A 82 -9.17 39.50 -8.24
CA GLY A 82 -10.01 40.71 -8.38
C GLY A 82 -9.53 41.91 -7.57
N LEU A 83 -9.06 41.72 -6.33
CA LEU A 83 -8.67 42.82 -5.44
C LEU A 83 -7.62 42.36 -4.43
N THR A 84 -6.33 42.33 -4.76
CA THR A 84 -5.26 42.50 -3.76
C THR A 84 -3.97 42.99 -4.42
N ARG A 85 -3.73 44.29 -4.29
CA ARG A 85 -2.46 44.94 -4.58
C ARG A 85 -1.67 44.96 -3.26
N GLY A 86 -0.79 43.98 -3.05
CA GLY A 86 -0.02 43.90 -1.80
C GLY A 86 0.90 42.70 -1.74
N ARG A 87 2.15 42.89 -2.20
CA ARG A 87 3.22 41.89 -2.11
C ARG A 87 3.54 41.56 -0.64
N GLY A 88 3.21 40.34 -0.24
CA GLY A 88 3.82 39.64 0.88
C GLY A 88 3.79 38.15 0.57
N ARG A 89 4.91 37.58 0.09
CA ARG A 89 5.06 36.13 0.01
C ARG A 89 5.00 35.62 1.45
N PRO A 90 4.05 34.75 1.85
CA PRO A 90 4.01 34.26 3.23
C PRO A 90 5.35 33.55 3.52
N ARG A 91 6.08 34.05 4.52
CA ARG A 91 7.29 33.39 5.03
C ARG A 91 6.84 32.16 5.82
N GLY A 92 6.94 30.99 5.20
CA GLY A 92 6.59 29.69 5.80
C GLY A 92 5.10 29.40 5.80
N LYS A 93 4.72 28.11 5.72
CA LYS A 93 3.33 27.65 5.88
C LYS A 93 3.01 27.66 7.38
N PRO A 94 2.26 28.64 7.95
CA PRO A 94 2.05 28.68 9.39
C PRO A 94 1.08 27.55 9.76
N GLY A 95 1.52 26.60 10.59
CA GLY A 95 0.65 25.63 11.24
C GLY A 95 0.33 24.33 10.48
N LEU A 96 0.88 24.11 9.29
CA LEU A 96 0.77 22.79 8.64
C LEU A 96 1.66 21.79 9.36
N LYS A 97 1.04 20.90 10.15
CA LYS A 97 1.75 19.79 10.78
C LYS A 97 2.49 18.99 9.70
N PRO A 98 3.77 18.62 9.92
CA PRO A 98 4.45 17.74 9.01
C PRO A 98 3.59 16.48 8.86
N PRO A 99 3.38 16.01 7.64
CA PRO A 99 2.48 14.90 7.43
C PRO A 99 3.05 13.64 8.10
N SER A 100 2.17 12.82 8.67
CA SER A 100 2.63 11.68 9.46
C SER A 100 3.44 10.70 8.60
N PRO A 101 4.51 10.11 9.15
CA PRO A 101 5.29 9.10 8.46
C PRO A 101 4.42 7.88 8.10
N PRO A 102 4.85 7.08 7.11
CA PRO A 102 4.21 5.79 6.86
C PRO A 102 4.33 4.88 8.08
N LEU A 103 3.40 3.91 8.17
CA LEU A 103 3.50 2.83 9.15
C LEU A 103 4.82 2.09 8.96
N SER A 104 5.57 1.87 10.04
CA SER A 104 6.88 1.23 9.94
C SER A 104 6.75 -0.27 9.65
N ARG A 105 7.73 -0.81 8.92
CA ARG A 105 7.81 -2.24 8.63
C ARG A 105 7.92 -3.08 9.90
N ASP A 106 8.70 -2.60 10.88
CA ASP A 106 8.87 -3.29 12.16
C ASP A 106 7.56 -3.34 12.94
N TYR A 107 6.79 -2.24 12.96
CA TYR A 107 5.47 -2.25 13.58
C TYR A 107 4.55 -3.29 12.91
N ILE A 108 4.51 -3.34 11.57
CA ILE A 108 3.69 -4.32 10.84
C ILE A 108 4.10 -5.75 11.22
N ARG A 109 5.40 -6.04 11.26
CA ARG A 109 5.94 -7.34 11.65
C ARG A 109 5.56 -7.69 13.09
N ASP A 110 5.72 -6.77 14.02
CA ASP A 110 5.39 -6.97 15.44
C ASP A 110 3.90 -7.27 15.62
N ARG A 111 3.02 -6.61 14.85
CA ARG A 111 1.58 -6.92 14.88
C ARG A 111 1.30 -8.33 14.38
N ILE A 112 1.95 -8.77 13.31
CA ILE A 112 1.76 -10.11 12.76
C ILE A 112 2.26 -11.20 13.71
N ASP A 113 3.36 -10.94 14.41
CA ASP A 113 3.98 -11.89 15.35
C ASP A 113 3.20 -12.01 16.67
N ILE A 114 2.80 -10.86 17.24
CA ILE A 114 2.21 -10.79 18.59
C ILE A 114 0.70 -11.09 18.57
N ASP A 115 -0.01 -10.82 17.48
CA ASP A 115 -1.47 -11.01 17.45
C ASP A 115 -1.88 -12.48 17.38
N ASP A 116 -2.72 -12.88 18.35
CA ASP A 116 -3.29 -14.21 18.45
C ASP A 116 -4.74 -14.19 18.99
N PRO A 117 -5.74 -14.64 18.21
CA PRO A 117 -5.64 -15.03 16.81
C PRO A 117 -5.39 -13.81 15.91
N ILE A 118 -4.45 -13.92 14.98
CA ILE A 118 -4.28 -12.93 13.92
C ILE A 118 -5.52 -12.94 13.03
N ARG A 119 -6.18 -11.78 12.89
CA ARG A 119 -7.38 -11.62 12.07
C ARG A 119 -7.24 -10.42 11.16
N GLY A 120 -7.82 -10.51 9.97
CA GLY A 120 -7.74 -9.43 9.02
C GLY A 120 -8.17 -9.82 7.61
N TYR A 121 -8.04 -8.85 6.71
CA TYR A 121 -8.36 -8.98 5.29
C TYR A 121 -7.27 -8.34 4.45
N GLN A 122 -7.01 -8.90 3.27
CA GLN A 122 -6.17 -8.30 2.25
C GLN A 122 -7.04 -7.94 1.05
N ILE A 123 -6.89 -6.74 0.51
CA ILE A 123 -7.52 -6.31 -0.72
C ILE A 123 -6.48 -6.46 -1.82
N ARG A 124 -6.74 -7.35 -2.78
CA ARG A 124 -5.81 -7.70 -3.85
C ARG A 124 -6.44 -7.47 -5.22
N HIS A 125 -5.62 -7.12 -6.20
CA HIS A 125 -6.07 -7.03 -7.59
C HIS A 125 -6.43 -8.43 -8.12
N LYS A 126 -7.62 -8.59 -8.71
CA LYS A 126 -8.18 -9.91 -9.09
C LYS A 126 -7.26 -10.71 -10.02
N THR A 127 -6.73 -10.06 -11.04
CA THR A 127 -5.99 -10.72 -12.12
C THR A 127 -4.48 -10.77 -11.86
N GLY A 128 -3.97 -9.83 -11.07
CA GLY A 128 -2.52 -9.63 -10.89
C GLY A 128 -2.00 -9.96 -9.49
N GLY A 129 -2.90 -10.18 -8.51
CA GLY A 129 -2.54 -10.54 -7.15
C GLY A 129 -1.92 -9.42 -6.30
N TRP A 130 -1.55 -8.28 -6.90
CA TRP A 130 -0.96 -7.13 -6.21
C TRP A 130 -1.80 -6.66 -5.01
N LEU A 131 -1.16 -6.47 -3.85
CA LEU A 131 -1.80 -5.88 -2.69
C LEU A 131 -2.16 -4.41 -2.94
N GLN A 132 -3.45 -4.08 -2.77
CA GLN A 132 -3.98 -2.72 -2.85
C GLN A 132 -4.21 -2.11 -1.48
N GLY A 133 -4.49 -2.96 -0.49
CA GLY A 133 -4.77 -2.56 0.88
C GLY A 133 -4.87 -3.77 1.80
N PHE A 134 -4.85 -3.53 3.11
CA PHE A 134 -5.02 -4.57 4.11
C PHE A 134 -5.68 -3.99 5.36
N VAL A 135 -6.30 -4.88 6.14
CA VAL A 135 -6.88 -4.61 7.45
C VAL A 135 -6.34 -5.66 8.41
N LEU A 136 -5.69 -5.22 9.48
CA LEU A 136 -5.35 -6.08 10.63
C LEU A 136 -6.29 -5.73 11.78
N MET A 137 -6.84 -6.75 12.42
CA MET A 137 -7.72 -6.62 13.58
C MET A 137 -6.99 -7.11 14.82
N THR A 138 -6.95 -6.25 15.82
CA THR A 138 -6.26 -6.46 17.09
C THR A 138 -7.31 -6.64 18.18
N THR A 139 -7.14 -7.58 19.11
CA THR A 139 -8.14 -7.87 20.16
C THR A 139 -7.75 -7.34 21.55
N PHE A 140 -6.88 -6.33 21.62
CA PHE A 140 -6.52 -5.68 22.89
C PHE A 140 -7.69 -4.91 23.50
#